data_AF-A0A928XH48-F1
#
_entry.id   AF-A0A928XH48-F1
#
_cell.length_a   1.000
_cell.length_b   1.000
_cell.length_c   1.000
_cell.angle_alpha   90.00
_cell.angle_beta   90.00
_cell.angle_gamma   90.00
#
_symmetry.space_group_name_H-M   'P 1'
#
loop_
_entity.id
_entity.type
_entity.pdbx_description
1 polymer ?
#
loop_
_entity_poly.entity_id
_entity_poly.type
_entity_poly.pdbx_seq_one_letter_code
_entity_poly.pdbx_strand_id
1 'polypeptide(L)'
;MAQYRIAGLDLSTRMQITVEMVLSAHERGWGRASQLAQDYGVSRTLLYEWRHKAMQSLQETLQPHDPRPVRSNKAWTSVPVSSSGPWRCGRC
;
A
#
# COMPACT_ATOMS: atom_id res chain seq x y z
N MET A 1 -16.30 0.52 -1.04
CA MET A 1 -15.61 -0.29 -2.07
C MET A 1 -15.15 -1.59 -1.43
N ALA A 2 -15.55 -2.74 -1.98
CA ALA A 2 -15.30 -4.05 -1.37
C ALA A 2 -13.79 -4.33 -1.29
N GLN A 3 -13.32 -4.70 -0.10
CA GLN A 3 -11.96 -5.18 0.12
C GLN A 3 -11.86 -6.58 -0.48
N TYR A 4 -11.53 -6.66 -1.77
CA TYR A 4 -11.26 -7.93 -2.44
C TYR A 4 -9.99 -8.55 -1.84
N ARG A 5 -10.17 -9.38 -0.80
CA ARG A 5 -9.21 -10.41 -0.43
C ARG A 5 -9.29 -11.49 -1.50
N ILE A 6 -8.54 -11.31 -2.58
CA ILE A 6 -8.29 -12.38 -3.55
C ILE A 6 -7.43 -13.40 -2.80
N ALA A 7 -8.00 -14.57 -2.49
CA ALA A 7 -7.27 -15.65 -1.84
C ALA A 7 -6.07 -16.03 -2.72
N GLY A 8 -4.86 -15.86 -2.18
CA GLY A 8 -3.60 -16.13 -2.91
C GLY A 8 -2.80 -14.89 -3.32
N LEU A 9 -3.35 -13.69 -3.16
CA LEU A 9 -2.65 -12.46 -3.55
C LEU A 9 -2.11 -11.71 -2.32
N ASP A 10 -0.96 -12.17 -1.83
CA ASP A 10 -0.27 -11.59 -0.68
C ASP A 10 0.20 -10.15 -0.93
N LEU A 11 0.40 -9.39 0.16
CA LEU A 11 0.89 -8.02 0.09
C LEU A 11 2.23 -7.92 -0.64
N SER A 12 3.14 -8.87 -0.41
CA SER A 12 4.44 -8.91 -1.09
C SER A 12 4.29 -9.01 -2.60
N THR A 13 3.44 -9.92 -3.08
CA THR A 13 3.11 -10.11 -4.50
C THR A 13 2.51 -8.84 -5.09
N ARG A 14 1.60 -8.17 -4.36
CA ARG A 14 1.02 -6.89 -4.81
C ARG A 14 2.07 -5.82 -4.99
N MET A 15 3.02 -5.72 -4.06
CA MET A 15 4.11 -4.76 -4.17
C MET A 15 5.00 -5.05 -5.37
N GLN A 16 5.38 -6.30 -5.60
CA GLN A 16 6.19 -6.70 -6.75
C GLN A 16 5.52 -6.34 -8.08
N ILE A 17 4.26 -6.73 -8.25
CA ILE A 17 3.47 -6.39 -9.44
C ILE A 17 3.37 -4.87 -9.62
N THR A 18 3.16 -4.14 -8.53
CA THR A 18 3.01 -2.68 -8.58
C THR A 18 4.30 -2.00 -9.00
N VAL A 19 5.45 -2.43 -8.48
CA VAL A 19 6.78 -1.92 -8.88
C VAL A 19 7.01 -2.18 -10.37
N GLU A 20 6.68 -3.37 -10.86
CA GLU A 20 6.80 -3.69 -12.29
C GLU A 20 5.89 -2.82 -13.16
N MET A 21 4.68 -2.51 -12.67
CA MET A 21 3.74 -1.62 -13.37
C MET A 21 4.14 -0.14 -13.33
N VAL A 22 4.98 0.29 -12.39
CA VAL A 22 5.52 1.65 -12.33
C VAL A 22 6.50 1.92 -13.48
N LEU A 23 7.22 0.88 -13.93
CA LEU A 23 8.11 0.98 -15.10
C LEU A 23 7.37 1.44 -16.36
N SER A 24 8.08 2.16 -17.23
CA SER A 24 7.50 2.62 -18.48
C SER A 24 7.08 1.44 -19.36
N ALA A 25 6.11 1.65 -20.26
CA ALA A 25 5.65 0.60 -21.18
C ALA A 25 6.79 0.06 -22.07
N HIS A 26 7.79 0.89 -22.35
CA HIS A 26 8.99 0.52 -23.09
C HIS A 26 9.86 -0.45 -22.27
N GLU A 27 10.10 -0.17 -21.00
CA GLU A 27 10.96 -0.98 -20.12
C GLU A 27 10.32 -2.31 -19.72
N ARG A 28 9.02 -2.31 -19.38
CA ARG A 28 8.31 -3.54 -18.99
C ARG A 28 7.93 -4.44 -20.17
N GLY A 29 8.01 -3.92 -21.40
CA GLY A 29 7.52 -4.58 -22.60
C GLY A 29 6.00 -4.43 -22.84
N TRP A 30 5.64 -4.26 -24.11
CA TRP A 30 4.25 -4.25 -24.55
C TRP A 30 3.61 -5.62 -24.31
N GLY A 31 2.44 -5.66 -23.66
CA GLY A 31 1.74 -6.90 -23.31
C GLY A 31 2.01 -7.45 -21.90
N ARG A 32 3.05 -6.98 -21.20
CA ARG A 32 3.40 -7.51 -19.87
C ARG A 32 2.30 -7.35 -18.82
N ALA A 33 1.58 -6.22 -18.82
CA ALA A 33 0.43 -6.01 -17.95
C ALA A 33 -0.71 -7.01 -18.21
N SER A 34 -0.88 -7.46 -19.46
CA SER A 34 -1.88 -8.49 -19.79
C SER A 34 -1.45 -9.85 -19.27
N GLN A 35 -0.15 -10.16 -19.30
CA GLN A 35 0.40 -11.40 -18.77
C GLN A 35 0.29 -11.45 -17.24
N LEU A 36 0.68 -10.38 -16.54
CA LEU A 36 0.49 -10.26 -15.08
C LEU A 36 -0.98 -10.40 -14.67
N ALA A 37 -1.91 -9.86 -15.47
CA ALA A 37 -3.34 -10.03 -15.23
C ALA A 37 -3.77 -11.51 -15.31
N GLN A 38 -3.23 -12.27 -16.26
CA GLN A 38 -3.51 -13.70 -16.41
C GLN A 38 -2.84 -14.52 -15.30
N ASP A 39 -1.55 -14.31 -15.06
CA ASP A 39 -0.75 -15.08 -14.10
C ASP A 39 -1.31 -14.99 -12.68
N TYR A 40 -1.80 -13.82 -12.30
CA TYR A 40 -2.32 -13.55 -10.96
C TYR A 40 -3.86 -13.52 -10.89
N GLY A 41 -4.56 -13.80 -12.00
CA GLY A 41 -6.03 -13.82 -12.04
C GLY A 41 -6.68 -12.47 -11.69
N VAL A 42 -6.02 -11.36 -12.00
CA VAL A 42 -6.49 -10.00 -11.70
C VAL A 42 -6.87 -9.25 -12.98
N SER A 43 -7.77 -8.27 -12.87
CA SER A 43 -8.11 -7.44 -14.02
C SER A 43 -6.97 -6.49 -14.37
N ARG A 44 -6.79 -6.20 -15.67
CA ARG A 44 -5.86 -5.15 -16.13
C ARG A 44 -6.16 -3.80 -15.50
N THR A 45 -7.45 -3.48 -15.30
CA THR A 45 -7.89 -2.24 -14.63
C THR A 45 -7.31 -2.15 -13.23
N LEU A 46 -7.36 -3.23 -12.44
CA LEU A 46 -6.83 -3.27 -11.08
C LEU A 46 -5.32 -3.02 -11.04
N LEU A 47 -4.57 -3.54 -12.01
CA LEU A 47 -3.13 -3.29 -12.13
C LEU A 47 -2.82 -1.81 -12.39
N TYR A 48 -3.59 -1.16 -13.26
CA TYR A 48 -3.42 0.28 -13.51
C TYR A 48 -3.85 1.13 -12.33
N GLU A 49 -4.86 0.73 -11.57
CA GLU A 49 -5.24 1.41 -10.32
C GLU A 49 -4.11 1.34 -9.28
N TRP A 50 -3.46 0.18 -9.12
CA TRP A 50 -2.32 0.05 -8.21
C TRP A 50 -1.14 0.91 -8.65
N ARG A 51 -0.81 0.88 -9.95
CA ARG A 51 0.20 1.79 -10.53
C ARG A 51 -0.11 3.24 -10.22
N HIS A 52 -1.35 3.67 -10.43
CA HIS A 52 -1.75 5.05 -10.22
C HIS A 52 -1.58 5.47 -8.75
N LYS A 53 -2.06 4.65 -7.81
CA LYS A 53 -1.90 4.89 -6.37
C LYS A 53 -0.43 4.91 -5.94
N ALA A 54 0.38 3.99 -6.48
CA ALA A 54 1.81 3.97 -6.19
C ALA A 54 2.52 5.22 -6.71
N MET A 55 2.22 5.65 -7.94
CA MET A 55 2.79 6.88 -8.50
C MET A 55 2.38 8.12 -7.71
N GLN A 56 1.11 8.22 -7.28
CA GLN A 56 0.66 9.30 -6.40
C GLN A 56 1.44 9.31 -5.08
N SER A 57 1.57 8.15 -4.42
CA SER A 57 2.31 8.05 -3.16
C SER A 57 3.80 8.37 -3.32
N LEU A 58 4.43 7.92 -4.40
CA LEU A 58 5.82 8.27 -4.72
C LEU A 58 5.97 9.77 -4.95
N GLN A 59 5.06 10.37 -5.71
CA GLN A 59 5.07 11.81 -5.96
C GLN A 59 4.83 12.61 -4.67
N GLU A 60 3.91 12.20 -3.81
CA GLU A 60 3.68 12.82 -2.49
C GLU A 60 4.90 12.72 -1.58
N THR A 61 5.56 11.55 -1.55
CA THR A 61 6.69 11.28 -0.65
C THR A 61 7.98 11.93 -1.12
N LEU A 62 8.22 11.98 -2.42
CA LEU A 62 9.44 12.51 -3.02
C LEU A 62 9.33 13.99 -3.39
N GLN A 63 8.16 14.59 -3.21
CA GLN A 63 8.00 16.03 -3.41
C GLN A 63 8.96 16.77 -2.47
N PRO A 64 9.71 17.78 -2.96
CA PRO A 64 10.54 18.60 -2.11
C PRO A 64 9.69 19.24 -1.02
N HIS A 65 9.92 18.83 0.23
CA HIS A 65 9.30 19.51 1.34
C HIS A 65 9.97 20.86 1.54
N ASP A 66 9.16 21.90 1.72
CA ASP A 66 9.64 23.22 2.10
C ASP A 66 10.46 23.08 3.40
N PRO A 67 11.74 23.47 3.43
CA PRO A 67 12.61 23.31 4.59
C PRO A 67 12.21 24.21 5.77
N ARG A 68 11.21 25.07 5.60
CA ARG A 68 10.65 25.83 6.72
C ARG A 68 10.16 24.87 7.80
N PRO A 69 10.45 25.14 9.09
CA PRO A 69 9.95 24.33 10.18
C PRO A 69 8.42 24.36 10.15
N VAL A 70 7.82 23.29 9.65
CA VAL A 70 6.40 23.05 9.78
C VAL A 70 6.19 22.82 11.27
N ARG A 71 5.57 23.78 11.94
CA ARG A 71 5.17 23.64 13.33
C ARG A 71 4.18 22.47 13.37
N SER A 72 4.66 21.28 13.69
CA SER A 72 3.85 20.07 13.69
C SER A 72 2.93 20.11 14.90
N ASN A 73 1.78 20.76 14.76
CA ASN A 73 0.63 20.56 15.63
C ASN A 73 -0.13 19.28 15.23
N LYS A 74 0.59 18.24 14.80
CA LYS A 74 0.05 16.89 14.85
C LYS A 74 0.41 16.37 16.22
N ALA A 75 -0.43 16.72 17.19
CA ALA A 75 -0.57 15.91 18.38
C ALA A 75 -0.76 14.48 17.86
N TRP A 76 0.24 13.64 18.06
CA TRP A 76 0.05 12.21 18.00
C TRP A 76 -0.97 11.95 19.11
N THR A 77 -2.26 11.95 18.75
CA THR A 77 -3.29 11.35 19.57
C THR A 77 -2.92 9.89 19.62
N SER A 78 -2.13 9.59 20.65
CA SER A 78 -2.13 8.35 21.39
C SER A 78 -3.39 7.56 21.07
N VAL A 79 -3.24 6.51 20.27
CA VAL A 79 -4.19 5.42 20.25
C VAL A 79 -4.41 5.08 21.73
N PRO A 80 -5.63 5.20 22.28
CA PRO A 80 -5.85 4.74 23.63
C PRO A 80 -5.62 3.23 23.56
N VAL A 81 -4.53 2.77 24.19
CA VAL A 81 -4.41 1.37 24.56
C VAL A 81 -5.64 1.08 25.41
N SER A 82 -6.63 0.44 24.80
CA SER A 82 -7.81 -0.03 25.49
C SER A 82 -7.33 -1.16 26.39
N SER A 83 -6.93 -0.80 27.61
CA SER A 83 -6.63 -1.71 28.70
C SER A 83 -7.93 -2.36 29.16
N SER A 84 -8.45 -3.28 28.35
CA SER A 84 -9.53 -4.18 28.72
C SER A 84 -8.93 -5.53 29.12
N GLY A 85 -8.76 -5.72 30.43
CA GLY A 85 -8.42 -7.02 31.00
C GLY A 85 -8.17 -6.94 32.51
N PRO A 86 -9.14 -7.32 33.37
CA PRO A 86 -8.90 -7.47 34.79
C PRO A 86 -8.18 -8.79 35.04
N TRP A 87 -6.85 -8.78 34.99
CA TRP A 87 -6.08 -9.93 35.48
C TRP A 87 -6.09 -9.89 37.02
N ARG A 88 -7.01 -10.68 37.59
CA ARG A 88 -6.98 -11.15 38.97
C ARG A 88 -5.55 -11.59 39.31
N CYS A 89 -4.90 -10.86 40.22
CA CYS A 89 -3.74 -11.42 40.93
C CYS A 89 -4.28 -12.42 41.96
N GLY A 90 -4.08 -13.70 41.66
CA GLY A 90 -4.28 -14.80 42.58
C GLY A 90 -3.24 -14.74 43.69
N ARG A 91 -3.78 -14.74 44.91
CA ARG A 91 -3.19 -15.17 46.18
C ARG A 91 -2.12 -16.28 46.01
N CYS A 92 -0.91 -16.01 46.49
CA CYS A 92 0.02 -16.98 47.10
C CYS A 92 0.78 -16.25 48.21
#